data_AF-A0A1Q3BIY4-F1
#
_entry.id   AF-A0A1Q3BIY4-F1
#
_cell.length_a   1.000
_cell.length_b   1.000
_cell.length_c   1.000
_cell.angle_alpha   90.00
_cell.angle_beta   90.00
_cell.angle_gamma   90.00
#
_symmetry.space_group_name_H-M   'P 1'
#
loop_
_entity.id
_entity.type
_entity.pdbx_description
1 polymer ?
#
loop_
_entity_poly.entity_id
_entity_poly.type
_entity_poly.pdbx_seq_one_letter_code
_entity_poly.pdbx_strand_id
1 'polypeptide(L)'
;FFYGNNYSHWKAKMTIFIQSLDYNLWDLIVDGPNLPTITNENGEIISKPRNKYIDDDRKIVQYVIICAINSNEFNRVSSCVSAKEMWDRLEVTYEGTNQVKEAKINMLVHEYEMFTMHDNEDIKTMFTRFTNITNALQALGKIYTNSEMVRKILRRFKKYLAKKKFGNKHFKKTFLSKSETKKEEIVCFECNKPGHYKSECPRLKKTKDTIKKKKAMLAT
;
A
#
# COMPACT_ATOMS: atom_id res chain seq x y z
N PHE A 1 -8.45 -31.70 19.04
CA PHE A 1 -7.29 -32.34 18.39
C PHE A 1 -7.12 -31.77 16.99
N PHE A 2 -5.91 -31.37 16.61
CA PHE A 2 -5.57 -30.70 15.34
C PHE A 2 -4.81 -31.64 14.41
N TYR A 3 -5.20 -31.64 13.14
CA TYR A 3 -4.67 -32.56 12.13
C TYR A 3 -4.31 -31.84 10.82
N GLY A 4 -4.06 -30.53 10.87
CA GLY A 4 -3.56 -29.75 9.73
C GLY A 4 -4.61 -28.95 8.95
N ASN A 5 -5.91 -29.13 9.21
CA ASN A 5 -6.98 -28.39 8.53
C ASN A 5 -7.65 -27.36 9.46
N ASN A 6 -8.20 -26.29 8.87
CA ASN A 6 -8.90 -25.21 9.59
C ASN A 6 -8.08 -24.61 10.74
N TYR A 7 -6.79 -24.34 10.49
CA TYR A 7 -5.87 -23.81 11.49
C TYR A 7 -6.40 -22.54 12.18
N SER A 8 -7.03 -21.62 11.45
CA SER A 8 -7.62 -20.41 12.02
C SER A 8 -8.62 -20.70 13.14
N HIS A 9 -9.49 -21.70 12.93
CA HIS A 9 -10.47 -22.14 13.92
C HIS A 9 -9.82 -22.86 15.11
N TRP A 10 -8.84 -23.72 14.83
CA TRP A 10 -8.08 -24.39 15.89
C TRP A 10 -7.33 -23.38 16.76
N LYS A 11 -6.62 -22.44 16.13
CA LYS A 11 -5.86 -21.37 16.79
C LYS A 11 -6.76 -20.56 17.70
N ALA A 12 -7.90 -20.09 17.20
CA ALA A 12 -8.87 -19.34 18.01
C ALA A 12 -9.34 -20.13 19.24
N LYS A 13 -9.71 -21.41 19.07
CA LYS A 13 -10.12 -22.27 20.19
C LYS A 13 -9.00 -22.52 21.18
N MET A 14 -7.78 -22.76 20.70
CA MET A 14 -6.62 -23.06 21.54
C MET A 14 -6.18 -21.82 22.33
N THR A 15 -6.21 -20.65 21.72
CA THR A 15 -5.98 -19.37 22.41
C THR A 15 -6.97 -19.19 23.56
N ILE A 16 -8.28 -19.35 23.31
CA ILE A 16 -9.31 -19.24 24.35
C ILE A 16 -9.08 -20.27 25.46
N PHE A 17 -8.76 -21.51 25.10
CA PHE A 17 -8.51 -22.57 26.07
C PHE A 17 -7.32 -22.25 26.98
N ILE A 18 -6.18 -21.86 26.42
CA ILE A 18 -4.98 -21.55 27.22
C ILE A 18 -5.21 -20.31 28.09
N GLN A 19 -5.85 -19.26 27.56
CA GLN A 19 -6.24 -18.08 28.34
C GLN A 19 -7.20 -18.43 29.49
N SER A 20 -8.08 -19.42 29.29
CA SER A 20 -8.99 -19.88 30.35
C SER A 20 -8.31 -20.71 31.44
N LEU A 21 -7.15 -21.32 31.13
CA LEU A 21 -6.35 -22.04 32.12
C LEU A 21 -5.58 -21.04 33.01
N ASP A 22 -4.83 -20.14 32.38
CA ASP A 22 -4.17 -19.01 33.02
C ASP A 22 -3.61 -18.07 31.93
N TYR A 23 -3.89 -16.78 32.03
CA TYR A 23 -3.36 -15.77 31.11
C TYR A 23 -1.82 -15.69 31.14
N ASN A 24 -1.16 -16.00 32.27
CA ASN A 24 0.30 -16.05 32.33
C ASN A 24 0.87 -17.15 31.41
N LEU A 25 0.14 -18.24 31.20
CA LEU A 25 0.54 -19.30 30.26
C LEU A 25 0.42 -18.84 28.80
N TRP A 26 -0.56 -17.98 28.51
CA TRP A 26 -0.68 -17.34 27.21
C TRP A 26 0.47 -16.36 26.94
N ASP A 27 0.86 -15.56 27.93
CA ASP A 27 1.98 -14.62 27.80
C ASP A 27 3.30 -15.35 27.48
N LEU A 28 3.52 -16.55 28.02
CA LEU A 28 4.68 -17.39 27.68
C LEU A 28 4.72 -17.82 26.20
N ILE A 29 3.56 -17.91 25.55
CA ILE A 29 3.45 -18.21 24.11
C ILE A 29 3.73 -16.95 23.29
N VAL A 30 3.16 -15.82 23.70
CA VAL A 30 3.25 -14.55 22.95
C VAL A 30 4.63 -13.91 23.10
N ASP A 31 5.06 -13.66 24.33
CA ASP A 31 6.29 -12.92 24.65
C ASP A 31 7.51 -13.84 24.74
N GLY A 32 7.28 -15.14 24.89
CA GLY A 32 8.33 -16.14 25.01
C GLY A 32 8.84 -16.26 26.44
N PRO A 33 9.96 -16.96 26.66
CA PRO A 33 10.47 -17.25 28.00
C PRO A 33 10.93 -16.00 28.79
N ASN A 34 10.97 -14.83 28.16
CA ASN A 34 11.44 -13.56 28.71
C ASN A 34 10.28 -12.58 28.89
N LEU A 35 9.60 -12.65 30.03
CA LEU A 35 8.50 -11.77 30.43
C LEU A 35 9.01 -10.42 31.01
N PRO A 36 8.19 -9.34 31.03
CA PRO A 36 8.63 -7.97 31.28
C PRO A 36 9.40 -7.74 32.58
N THR A 37 10.40 -6.87 32.47
CA THR A 37 11.24 -6.32 33.54
C THR A 37 10.48 -5.25 34.33
N ILE A 38 10.67 -5.21 35.64
CA ILE A 38 10.16 -4.14 36.51
C ILE A 38 11.36 -3.29 36.91
N THR A 39 11.25 -1.97 36.79
CA THR A 39 12.23 -1.05 37.36
C THR A 39 11.94 -0.90 38.84
N ASN A 40 12.90 -1.24 39.72
CA ASN A 40 12.73 -1.01 41.15
C ASN A 40 12.80 0.50 41.49
N GLU A 41 12.51 0.84 42.74
CA GLU A 41 12.60 2.20 43.28
C GLU A 41 14.01 2.83 43.13
N ASN A 42 15.03 2.01 42.85
CA ASN A 42 16.42 2.43 42.64
C ASN A 42 16.80 2.63 41.16
N GLY A 43 15.85 2.48 40.21
CA GLY A 43 16.12 2.69 38.78
C GLY A 43 16.80 1.52 38.06
N GLU A 44 16.98 0.38 38.72
CA GLU A 44 17.58 -0.82 38.12
C GLU A 44 16.52 -1.64 37.39
N ILE A 45 16.84 -2.06 36.16
CA ILE A 45 16.01 -2.97 35.37
C ILE A 45 16.12 -4.37 35.99
N ILE A 46 15.14 -4.75 36.82
CA ILE A 46 15.08 -6.07 37.44
C ILE A 46 14.19 -6.97 36.59
N SER A 47 14.73 -8.07 36.07
CA SER A 47 13.93 -9.19 35.58
C SER A 47 13.05 -9.68 36.72
N LYS A 48 11.73 -9.86 36.51
CA LYS A 48 10.85 -10.47 37.52
C LYS A 48 11.56 -11.71 38.13
N PRO A 49 11.58 -11.86 39.45
CA PRO A 49 12.32 -12.94 40.08
C PRO A 49 11.85 -14.29 39.55
N ARG A 50 12.82 -15.13 39.17
CA ARG A 50 12.69 -16.47 38.56
C ARG A 50 11.78 -17.45 39.33
N ASN A 51 11.29 -17.09 40.52
CA ASN A 51 10.60 -18.01 41.45
C ASN A 51 9.06 -18.01 41.38
N LYS A 52 8.41 -17.19 40.53
CA LYS A 52 6.95 -17.27 40.32
C LYS A 52 6.52 -18.15 39.14
N TYR A 53 7.46 -18.66 38.36
CA TYR A 53 7.19 -19.57 37.24
C TYR A 53 7.90 -20.88 37.52
N ILE A 54 7.13 -21.92 37.74
CA ILE A 54 7.69 -23.24 37.99
C ILE A 54 8.12 -23.78 36.63
N ASP A 55 9.24 -24.49 36.57
CA ASP A 55 9.63 -25.28 35.38
C ASP A 55 8.44 -26.12 34.84
N ASP A 56 7.52 -26.47 35.75
CA ASP A 56 6.24 -27.10 35.47
C ASP A 56 5.32 -26.27 34.58
N ASP A 57 5.21 -24.95 34.74
CA ASP A 57 4.33 -24.11 33.90
C ASP A 57 4.80 -24.13 32.44
N ARG A 58 6.12 -24.05 32.22
CA ARG A 58 6.73 -24.16 30.87
C ARG A 58 6.48 -25.53 30.25
N LYS A 59 6.53 -26.59 31.05
CA LYS A 59 6.20 -27.95 30.61
C LYS A 59 4.70 -28.10 30.35
N ILE A 60 3.84 -27.50 31.16
CA ILE A 60 2.38 -27.53 31.02
C ILE A 60 1.99 -26.92 29.68
N VAL A 61 2.49 -25.73 29.33
CA VAL A 61 2.12 -25.10 28.04
C VAL A 61 2.59 -25.92 26.84
N GLN A 62 3.82 -26.42 26.88
CA GLN A 62 4.33 -27.30 25.82
C GLN A 62 3.49 -28.57 25.71
N TYR A 63 3.17 -29.19 26.85
CA TYR A 63 2.33 -30.38 26.91
C TYR A 63 0.93 -30.12 26.35
N VAL A 64 0.31 -28.98 26.69
CA VAL A 64 -1.00 -28.58 26.15
C VAL A 64 -0.95 -28.49 24.62
N ILE A 65 0.10 -27.89 24.04
CA ILE A 65 0.27 -27.83 22.58
C ILE A 65 0.48 -29.22 21.99
N ILE A 66 1.34 -30.06 22.59
CA ILE A 66 1.62 -31.43 22.11
C ILE A 66 0.35 -32.29 22.13
N CYS A 67 -0.45 -32.22 23.20
CA CYS A 67 -1.71 -32.96 23.31
C CYS A 67 -2.78 -32.45 22.35
N ALA A 68 -2.68 -31.20 21.92
CA ALA A 68 -3.63 -30.59 21.01
C ALA A 68 -3.44 -30.99 19.55
N ILE A 69 -2.28 -31.55 19.18
CA ILE A 69 -1.87 -31.80 17.79
C ILE A 69 -1.66 -33.29 17.51
N ASN A 70 -1.83 -33.71 16.26
CA ASN A 70 -1.57 -35.08 15.84
C ASN A 70 -0.08 -35.37 15.66
N SER A 71 0.27 -36.64 15.44
CA SER A 71 1.67 -37.06 15.27
C SER A 71 2.38 -36.37 14.09
N ASN A 72 1.66 -36.13 12.99
CA ASN A 72 2.22 -35.42 11.83
C ASN A 72 2.61 -33.99 12.20
N GLU A 73 1.72 -33.29 12.92
CA GLU A 73 1.96 -31.93 13.39
C GLU A 73 3.01 -31.87 14.48
N PHE A 74 3.04 -32.86 15.37
CA PHE A 74 4.08 -32.99 16.38
C PHE A 74 5.48 -33.06 15.76
N ASN A 75 5.67 -33.86 14.70
CA ASN A 75 6.96 -33.97 14.00
C ASN A 75 7.49 -32.63 13.48
N ARG A 76 6.62 -31.64 13.27
CA ARG A 76 6.97 -30.32 12.73
C ARG A 76 7.47 -29.35 13.81
N VAL A 77 7.09 -29.61 15.05
CA VAL A 77 7.43 -28.80 16.25
C VAL A 77 8.32 -29.57 17.24
N SER A 78 8.66 -30.83 16.95
CA SER A 78 9.40 -31.71 17.87
C SER A 78 10.81 -31.22 18.21
N SER A 79 11.40 -30.39 17.35
CA SER A 79 12.70 -29.76 17.59
C SER A 79 12.62 -28.42 18.33
N CYS A 80 11.42 -27.90 18.57
CA CYS A 80 11.23 -26.62 19.24
C CYS A 80 11.49 -26.74 20.74
N VAL A 81 12.17 -25.75 21.33
CA VAL A 81 12.59 -25.78 22.74
C VAL A 81 11.65 -25.00 23.68
N SER A 82 10.64 -24.34 23.13
CA SER A 82 9.67 -23.54 23.89
C SER A 82 8.29 -23.58 23.27
N ALA A 83 7.26 -23.36 24.09
CA ALA A 83 5.88 -23.25 23.62
C ALA A 83 5.70 -22.14 22.58
N LYS A 84 6.40 -21.01 22.75
CA LYS A 84 6.47 -19.93 21.75
C LYS A 84 6.98 -20.44 20.42
N GLU A 85 8.12 -21.12 20.40
CA GLU A 85 8.70 -21.61 19.15
C GLU A 85 7.79 -22.63 18.47
N MET A 86 7.15 -23.52 19.24
CA MET A 86 6.14 -24.45 18.72
C MET A 86 4.96 -23.70 18.09
N TRP A 87 4.44 -22.68 18.77
CA TRP A 87 3.32 -21.87 18.30
C TRP A 87 3.67 -21.08 17.05
N ASP A 88 4.80 -20.38 17.05
CA ASP A 88 5.32 -19.61 15.91
C ASP A 88 5.57 -20.53 14.70
N ARG A 89 6.08 -21.75 14.90
CA ARG A 89 6.28 -22.75 13.84
C ARG A 89 4.96 -23.20 13.22
N LEU A 90 3.93 -23.44 14.03
CA LEU A 90 2.59 -23.78 13.56
C LEU A 90 1.98 -22.59 12.80
N GLU A 91 2.11 -21.38 13.32
CA GLU A 91 1.60 -20.17 12.68
C GLU A 91 2.25 -19.94 11.31
N VAL A 92 3.57 -20.00 11.23
CA VAL A 92 4.32 -19.87 9.97
C VAL A 92 3.91 -20.94 8.95
N THR A 93 3.64 -22.16 9.41
CA THR A 93 3.20 -23.23 8.52
C THR A 93 1.87 -22.93 7.87
N TYR A 94 0.89 -22.58 8.72
CA TYR A 94 -0.51 -22.61 8.32
C TYR A 94 -1.02 -21.24 7.85
N GLU A 95 -0.37 -20.16 8.28
CA GLU A 95 -0.69 -18.80 7.86
C GLU A 95 0.39 -18.18 6.97
N GLY A 96 1.58 -18.79 6.87
CA GLY A 96 2.76 -18.23 6.21
C GLY A 96 3.57 -17.29 7.11
N THR A 97 4.80 -16.97 6.70
CA THR A 97 5.66 -16.02 7.45
C THR A 97 5.13 -14.58 7.35
N ASN A 98 5.50 -13.74 8.31
CA ASN A 98 5.20 -12.31 8.28
C ASN A 98 5.75 -11.64 7.02
N GLN A 99 6.94 -12.01 6.55
CA GLN A 99 7.52 -11.47 5.31
C GLN A 99 6.68 -11.83 4.08
N VAL A 100 6.16 -13.05 4.00
CA VAL A 100 5.28 -13.47 2.90
C VAL A 100 3.93 -12.75 2.98
N LYS A 101 3.38 -12.59 4.19
CA LYS A 101 2.14 -11.80 4.41
C LYS A 101 2.35 -10.35 3.98
N GLU A 102 3.43 -9.70 4.40
CA GLU A 102 3.78 -8.32 4.00
C GLU A 102 4.01 -8.18 2.50
N ALA A 103 4.73 -9.11 1.87
CA ALA A 103 4.93 -9.12 0.43
C ALA A 103 3.59 -9.18 -0.31
N LYS A 104 2.66 -10.06 0.12
CA LYS A 104 1.31 -10.15 -0.43
C LYS A 104 0.51 -8.86 -0.23
N ILE A 105 0.56 -8.26 0.97
CA ILE A 105 -0.08 -6.97 1.24
C ILE A 105 0.48 -5.90 0.28
N ASN A 106 1.80 -5.80 0.14
CA ASN A 106 2.44 -4.81 -0.73
C ASN A 106 2.04 -4.99 -2.20
N MET A 107 2.00 -6.23 -2.70
CA MET A 107 1.53 -6.53 -4.06
C MET A 107 0.07 -6.10 -4.27
N LEU A 108 -0.82 -6.45 -3.32
CA LEU A 108 -2.24 -6.10 -3.40
C LEU A 108 -2.48 -4.60 -3.24
N VAL A 109 -1.72 -3.92 -2.37
CA VAL A 109 -1.75 -2.45 -2.23
C VAL A 109 -1.30 -1.80 -3.54
N HIS A 110 -0.26 -2.31 -4.17
CA HIS A 110 0.17 -1.82 -5.47
C HIS A 110 -0.91 -2.01 -6.53
N GLU A 111 -1.54 -3.18 -6.58
CA GLU A 111 -2.67 -3.46 -7.50
C GLU A 111 -3.85 -2.53 -7.24
N TYR A 112 -4.22 -2.31 -5.98
CA TYR A 112 -5.25 -1.35 -5.56
C TYR A 112 -4.89 0.08 -5.98
N GLU A 113 -3.64 0.49 -5.80
CA GLU A 113 -3.17 1.82 -6.16
C GLU A 113 -3.17 2.05 -7.66
N MET A 114 -2.72 1.06 -8.43
CA MET A 114 -2.65 1.09 -9.88
C MET A 114 -3.98 0.73 -10.56
N PHE A 115 -5.00 0.34 -9.79
CA PHE A 115 -6.27 -0.13 -10.31
C PHE A 115 -6.89 0.85 -11.31
N THR A 116 -7.23 0.35 -12.50
CA THR A 116 -7.94 1.08 -13.56
C THR A 116 -8.97 0.18 -14.23
N MET A 117 -10.02 0.80 -14.77
CA MET A 117 -10.97 0.12 -15.65
C MET A 117 -10.30 -0.10 -17.02
N HIS A 118 -10.44 -1.30 -17.57
CA HIS A 118 -9.87 -1.64 -18.88
C HIS A 118 -10.80 -1.19 -20.02
N ASP A 119 -10.26 -1.03 -21.23
CA ASP A 119 -11.02 -0.47 -22.37
C ASP A 119 -12.20 -1.36 -22.80
N ASN A 120 -12.07 -2.69 -22.69
CA ASN A 120 -13.08 -3.70 -23.07
C ASN A 120 -13.82 -4.33 -21.89
N GLU A 121 -13.75 -3.71 -20.73
CA GLU A 121 -14.34 -4.24 -19.50
C GLU A 121 -15.64 -3.51 -19.17
N ASP A 122 -16.66 -4.23 -18.71
CA ASP A 122 -17.89 -3.63 -18.18
C ASP A 122 -17.75 -3.24 -16.69
N ILE A 123 -18.66 -2.39 -16.22
CA ILE A 123 -18.61 -1.84 -14.85
C ILE A 123 -18.71 -2.94 -13.79
N LYS A 124 -19.50 -3.99 -14.02
CA LYS A 124 -19.69 -5.10 -13.07
C LYS A 124 -18.41 -5.91 -12.94
N THR A 125 -17.77 -6.24 -14.06
CA THR A 125 -16.48 -6.95 -14.09
C THR A 125 -15.39 -6.13 -13.39
N MET A 126 -15.33 -4.82 -13.65
CA MET A 126 -14.41 -3.89 -12.98
C MET A 126 -14.63 -3.88 -11.47
N PHE A 127 -15.87 -3.74 -11.02
CA PHE A 127 -16.20 -3.72 -9.60
C PHE A 127 -15.88 -5.06 -8.92
N THR A 128 -16.03 -6.17 -9.63
CA THR A 128 -15.72 -7.52 -9.11
C THR A 128 -14.21 -7.65 -8.86
N ARG A 129 -13.36 -7.24 -9.81
CA ARG A 129 -11.90 -7.22 -9.60
C ARG A 129 -11.50 -6.32 -8.43
N PHE A 130 -12.09 -5.13 -8.36
CA PHE A 130 -11.82 -4.20 -7.25
C PHE A 130 -12.18 -4.83 -5.91
N THR A 131 -13.37 -5.44 -5.81
CA THR A 131 -13.86 -6.11 -4.60
C THR A 131 -12.95 -7.27 -4.20
N ASN A 132 -12.47 -8.05 -5.16
CA ASN A 132 -11.53 -9.14 -4.88
C ASN A 132 -10.23 -8.64 -4.24
N ILE A 133 -9.67 -7.53 -4.76
CA ILE A 133 -8.47 -6.91 -4.20
C ILE A 133 -8.72 -6.43 -2.76
N THR A 134 -9.84 -5.72 -2.53
CA THR A 134 -10.14 -5.17 -1.20
C THR A 134 -10.47 -6.25 -0.18
N ASN A 135 -11.15 -7.33 -0.58
CA ASN A 135 -11.42 -8.47 0.28
C ASN A 135 -10.13 -9.22 0.65
N ALA A 136 -9.23 -9.41 -0.31
CA ALA A 136 -7.93 -10.03 -0.05
C ALA A 136 -7.08 -9.18 0.92
N LEU A 137 -7.08 -7.85 0.76
CA LEU A 137 -6.41 -6.94 1.68
C LEU A 137 -7.03 -6.98 3.09
N GLN A 138 -8.36 -7.01 3.19
CA GLN A 138 -9.06 -7.13 4.45
C GLN A 138 -8.75 -8.46 5.17
N ALA A 139 -8.69 -9.57 4.44
CA ALA A 139 -8.33 -10.88 4.99
C ALA A 139 -6.89 -10.91 5.56
N LEU A 140 -6.01 -10.03 5.07
CA LEU A 140 -4.64 -9.85 5.55
C LEU A 140 -4.51 -8.73 6.60
N GLY A 141 -5.63 -8.17 7.09
CA GLY A 141 -5.65 -7.13 8.12
C GLY A 141 -5.47 -5.70 7.60
N LYS A 142 -5.39 -5.48 6.28
CA LYS A 142 -5.33 -4.14 5.68
C LYS A 142 -6.73 -3.69 5.26
N ILE A 143 -7.37 -2.89 6.11
CA ILE A 143 -8.76 -2.47 5.94
C ILE A 143 -8.82 -1.11 5.24
N TYR A 144 -9.67 -0.99 4.22
CA TYR A 144 -10.10 0.29 3.64
C TYR A 144 -11.56 0.52 3.98
N THR A 145 -11.89 1.72 4.41
CA THR A 145 -13.29 2.09 4.67
C THR A 145 -14.08 2.14 3.37
N ASN A 146 -15.40 1.92 3.46
CA ASN A 146 -16.31 2.08 2.32
C ASN A 146 -16.13 3.44 1.63
N SER A 147 -15.91 4.51 2.40
CA SER A 147 -15.70 5.85 1.86
C SER A 147 -14.44 5.96 1.01
N GLU A 148 -13.34 5.32 1.42
CA GLU A 148 -12.07 5.29 0.68
C GLU A 148 -12.20 4.47 -0.60
N MET A 149 -12.82 3.30 -0.50
CA MET A 149 -13.11 2.43 -1.63
C MET A 149 -13.96 3.13 -2.70
N VAL A 150 -15.07 3.75 -2.30
CA VAL A 150 -15.95 4.50 -3.21
C VAL A 150 -15.21 5.67 -3.85
N ARG A 151 -14.45 6.45 -3.07
CA ARG A 151 -13.65 7.57 -3.60
C ARG A 151 -12.62 7.09 -4.62
N LYS A 152 -11.96 5.95 -4.37
CA LYS A 152 -10.99 5.34 -5.27
C LYS A 152 -11.62 4.95 -6.59
N ILE A 153 -12.70 4.17 -6.55
CA ILE A 153 -13.42 3.71 -7.75
C ILE A 153 -13.92 4.90 -8.56
N LEU A 154 -14.59 5.87 -7.92
CA LEU A 154 -15.11 7.06 -8.62
C LEU A 154 -14.01 7.86 -9.30
N ARG A 155 -12.84 8.00 -8.67
CA ARG A 155 -11.68 8.70 -9.28
C ARG A 155 -11.15 7.96 -10.51
N ARG A 156 -11.10 6.63 -10.49
CA ARG A 156 -10.65 5.80 -11.62
C ARG A 156 -11.69 5.79 -12.74
N PHE A 157 -12.96 5.69 -12.40
CA PHE A 157 -14.06 5.73 -13.35
C PHE A 157 -14.16 7.10 -14.06
N LYS A 158 -14.05 8.21 -13.33
CA LYS A 158 -13.99 9.56 -13.93
C LYS A 158 -12.82 9.71 -14.92
N LYS A 159 -11.64 9.18 -14.57
CA LYS A 159 -10.47 9.18 -15.47
C LYS A 159 -10.72 8.33 -16.72
N TYR A 160 -11.32 7.15 -16.57
CA TYR A 160 -11.68 6.29 -17.69
C TYR A 160 -12.66 7.00 -18.65
N LEU A 161 -13.74 7.58 -18.12
CA LEU A 161 -14.71 8.34 -18.92
C LEU A 161 -14.08 9.53 -19.64
N ALA A 162 -13.17 10.25 -18.98
CA ALA A 162 -12.41 11.32 -19.62
C ALA A 162 -11.53 10.77 -20.77
N LYS A 163 -10.78 9.69 -20.53
CA LYS A 163 -9.97 9.02 -21.57
C LYS A 163 -10.84 8.58 -22.76
N LYS A 164 -12.05 8.05 -22.52
CA LYS A 164 -12.99 7.62 -23.56
C LYS A 164 -13.59 8.79 -24.34
N LYS A 165 -13.97 9.88 -23.66
CA LYS A 165 -14.48 11.11 -24.31
C LYS A 165 -13.43 11.85 -25.14
N PHE A 166 -12.16 11.72 -24.78
CA PHE A 166 -11.04 12.41 -25.43
C PHE A 166 -10.06 11.46 -26.16
N GLY A 167 -10.46 10.21 -26.43
CA GLY A 167 -9.59 9.17 -27.00
C GLY A 167 -9.06 9.51 -28.39
N ASN A 168 -7.74 9.36 -28.58
CA ASN A 168 -6.95 9.53 -29.82
C ASN A 168 -6.77 10.96 -30.37
N LYS A 169 -6.46 11.95 -29.52
CA LYS A 169 -5.50 12.99 -29.96
C LYS A 169 -4.12 12.57 -29.52
N HIS A 170 -3.29 12.13 -30.47
CA HIS A 170 -1.85 12.33 -30.36
C HIS A 170 -1.64 13.73 -29.82
N PHE A 171 -1.13 13.84 -28.59
CA PHE A 171 -0.74 15.11 -28.02
C PHE A 171 0.57 15.52 -28.73
N LYS A 172 0.49 15.83 -30.03
CA LYS A 172 1.37 16.86 -30.59
C LYS A 172 1.09 18.06 -29.71
N LYS A 173 2.11 18.51 -29.00
CA LYS A 173 2.12 19.68 -28.14
C LYS A 173 1.90 20.90 -29.04
N THR A 174 0.70 21.06 -29.57
CA THR A 174 0.31 22.22 -30.35
C THR A 174 -0.05 23.28 -29.33
N PHE A 175 0.87 24.22 -29.17
CA PHE A 175 0.60 25.50 -28.55
C PHE A 175 -0.76 26.03 -29.05
N LEU A 176 -1.55 26.52 -28.12
CA LEU A 176 -2.87 27.11 -28.30
C LEU A 176 -2.87 28.10 -29.50
N SER A 177 -3.25 27.65 -30.69
CA SER A 177 -3.52 28.53 -31.82
C SER A 177 -4.93 29.07 -31.67
N LYS A 178 -5.01 30.22 -31.03
CA LYS A 178 -6.21 31.04 -30.91
C LYS A 178 -6.69 31.43 -32.33
N SER A 179 -7.83 30.87 -32.72
CA SER A 179 -8.83 31.39 -33.69
C SER A 179 -8.29 32.09 -34.96
N GLU A 180 -8.36 31.42 -36.10
CA GLU A 180 -8.12 32.02 -37.43
C GLU A 180 -9.21 33.01 -37.88
N THR A 181 -10.31 33.17 -37.16
CA THR A 181 -11.47 33.95 -37.63
C THR A 181 -11.49 35.45 -37.28
N LYS A 182 -10.42 36.05 -36.73
CA LYS A 182 -10.39 37.51 -36.42
C LYS A 182 -9.07 38.24 -36.67
N LYS A 183 -8.13 37.70 -37.47
CA LYS A 183 -6.88 38.43 -37.78
C LYS A 183 -7.11 39.71 -38.61
N GLU A 184 -8.17 39.74 -39.40
CA GLU A 184 -8.49 40.86 -40.30
C GLU A 184 -8.98 42.12 -39.56
N GLU A 185 -9.55 41.98 -38.35
CA GLU A 185 -10.00 43.11 -37.51
C GLU A 185 -8.91 43.69 -36.58
N ILE A 186 -7.74 43.05 -36.47
CA ILE A 186 -6.71 43.44 -35.50
C ILE A 186 -5.80 44.53 -36.09
N VAL A 187 -5.89 45.75 -35.54
CA VAL A 187 -5.02 46.88 -35.87
C VAL A 187 -3.76 46.89 -35.01
N CYS A 188 -2.60 46.94 -35.65
CA CYS A 188 -1.31 46.98 -34.98
C CYS A 188 -1.04 48.34 -34.33
N PHE A 189 -0.90 48.39 -33.00
CA PHE A 189 -0.67 49.62 -32.22
C PHE A 189 0.64 50.39 -32.53
N GLU A 190 1.56 49.85 -33.33
CA GLU A 190 2.81 50.54 -33.73
C GLU A 190 2.78 51.15 -35.13
N CYS A 191 2.04 50.54 -36.06
CA CYS A 191 1.98 51.02 -37.44
C CYS A 191 0.57 51.36 -37.91
N ASN A 192 -0.42 51.16 -37.04
CA ASN A 192 -1.85 51.35 -37.26
C ASN A 192 -2.40 50.62 -38.49
N LYS A 193 -1.77 49.52 -38.92
CA LYS A 193 -2.23 48.68 -40.03
C LYS A 193 -2.92 47.42 -39.51
N PRO A 194 -4.02 46.97 -40.15
CA PRO A 194 -4.71 45.75 -39.77
C PRO A 194 -3.90 44.48 -40.09
N GLY A 195 -4.36 43.33 -39.60
CA GLY A 195 -3.85 42.01 -40.01
C GLY A 195 -2.73 41.42 -39.15
N HIS A 196 -2.19 42.14 -38.16
CA HIS A 196 -1.08 41.65 -37.32
C HIS A 196 -0.99 42.33 -35.94
N TYR A 197 -0.38 41.64 -34.99
CA TYR A 197 -0.12 42.18 -33.65
C TYR A 197 1.18 43.00 -33.60
N LYS A 198 1.33 43.87 -32.60
CA LYS A 198 2.54 44.69 -32.35
C LYS A 198 3.83 43.85 -32.36
N SER A 199 3.82 42.64 -31.81
CA SER A 199 4.97 41.71 -31.80
C SER A 199 5.45 41.29 -33.18
N GLU A 200 4.58 41.34 -34.19
CA GLU A 200 4.84 40.91 -35.57
C GLU A 200 5.04 42.12 -36.51
N CYS A 201 5.07 43.34 -35.97
CA CYS A 201 5.13 44.57 -36.76
C CYS A 201 6.42 44.64 -37.61
N PRO A 202 6.32 44.74 -38.95
CA PRO A 202 7.49 44.85 -39.82
C PRO A 202 8.35 46.08 -39.54
N ARG A 203 7.77 47.17 -39.02
CA ARG A 203 8.54 48.36 -38.61
C ARG A 203 9.49 48.04 -37.45
N LEU A 204 9.03 47.32 -36.44
CA LEU A 204 9.89 46.94 -35.30
C LEU A 204 11.03 46.00 -35.69
N LYS A 205 10.80 45.09 -36.65
CA LYS A 205 11.88 44.24 -37.19
C LYS A 205 12.93 45.09 -37.90
N LYS A 206 12.51 46.00 -38.80
CA LYS A 206 13.42 46.90 -39.50
C LYS A 206 14.26 47.75 -38.53
N THR A 207 13.66 48.30 -37.48
CA THR A 207 14.39 49.09 -36.48
C THR A 207 15.46 48.26 -35.77
N LYS A 208 15.12 47.04 -35.34
CA LYS A 208 16.07 46.11 -34.68
C LYS A 208 17.21 45.70 -35.62
N ASP A 209 16.93 45.48 -36.90
CA ASP A 209 17.94 45.11 -37.89
C ASP A 209 18.90 46.27 -38.22
N THR A 210 18.40 47.51 -38.28
CA THR A 210 19.27 48.70 -38.40
C THR A 210 20.14 48.93 -37.18
N ILE A 211 19.62 48.70 -35.96
CA ILE A 211 20.40 48.82 -34.72
C ILE A 211 21.50 47.74 -34.69
N LYS A 212 21.17 46.50 -35.11
CA LYS A 212 22.13 45.39 -35.17
C LYS A 212 23.23 45.64 -36.20
N LYS A 213 22.90 46.20 -37.37
CA LYS A 213 23.89 46.61 -38.39
C LYS A 213 24.77 47.76 -37.92
N LYS A 214 24.23 48.78 -37.24
CA LYS A 214 25.03 49.89 -36.68
C LYS A 214 26.01 49.43 -35.59
N LYS A 215 25.61 48.47 -34.74
CA LYS A 215 26.52 47.89 -33.73
C LYS A 215 27.65 47.06 -34.35
N ALA A 216 27.41 46.40 -35.49
CA ALA A 216 28.44 45.64 -36.19
C ALA A 216 29.49 46.54 -36.89
N MET A 217 29.10 47.74 -37.35
CA MET A 217 30.02 48.68 -38.02
C MET A 217 30.91 49.48 -37.06
N LEU A 218 30.54 49.61 -35.78
CA LEU A 218 31.35 50.29 -34.75
C LEU A 218 32.38 49.37 -34.06
N ALA A 219 32.41 48.08 -34.43
CA ALA A 219 33.27 47.05 -33.85
C ALA A 219 34.42 46.62 -34.80
N THR A 220 34.73 47.44 -35.81
CA THR A 220 35.87 47.28 -36.74
C THR A 220 36.68 48.56 -36.72
#